data_AF-A0A1V4M5U7-F1
#
_entry.id   AF-A0A1V4M5U7-F1
#
_cell.length_a   1.000
_cell.length_b   1.000
_cell.length_c   1.000
_cell.angle_alpha   90.00
_cell.angle_beta   90.00
_cell.angle_gamma   90.00
#
_symmetry.space_group_name_H-M   'P 1'
#
loop_
_entity.id
_entity.type
_entity.pdbx_description
1 polymer ?
#
loop_
_entity_poly.entity_id
_entity_poly.type
_entity_poly.pdbx_seq_one_letter_code
_entity_poly.pdbx_strand_id
1 'polypeptide(L)'
;MIISGRTFLTFVLQAINRAADDLKQRRILLMKKKTKVILIVLAVIVMIVIFAVRSAMANVKSNLEQLSEQPLGEIDLHSVADGQHRGNYEVFPVAVEVEVTGHQVTIEEITIEGKIPAQPGKFEIINAPEVDNYDALIFGAPVQAFSLNPVMKKYMRSLPKMEGKKIALFVTKQIPVLWLGGTGAISFMKKESELRGARVMGSKIVVWAGSRREQSINEALANLSKLFPS
;
A
#
# COMPACT_ATOMS: atom_id res chain seq x y z
N MET A 1 -74.51 -76.15 22.62
CA MET A 1 -74.48 -75.21 21.48
C MET A 1 -73.12 -75.34 20.81
N ILE A 2 -73.03 -76.14 19.73
CA ILE A 2 -71.77 -76.43 19.03
C ILE A 2 -71.55 -75.29 18.03
N ILE A 3 -70.69 -74.34 18.37
CA ILE A 3 -70.28 -73.30 17.42
C ILE A 3 -69.52 -74.02 16.30
N SER A 4 -70.05 -73.94 15.08
CA SER A 4 -69.41 -74.53 13.88
C SER A 4 -67.97 -74.05 13.78
N GLY A 5 -67.03 -74.99 13.68
CA GLY A 5 -65.59 -74.70 13.67
C GLY A 5 -65.16 -73.68 12.61
N ARG A 6 -65.96 -73.53 11.54
CA ARG A 6 -65.70 -72.54 10.48
C ARG A 6 -65.93 -71.10 10.94
N THR A 7 -66.95 -70.82 11.75
CA THR A 7 -67.24 -69.48 12.28
C THR A 7 -66.25 -69.08 13.38
N PHE A 8 -65.80 -70.05 14.17
CA PHE A 8 -64.76 -69.84 15.18
C PHE A 8 -63.43 -69.49 14.52
N LEU A 9 -63.05 -70.17 13.42
CA LEU A 9 -61.81 -69.90 12.71
C LEU A 9 -61.76 -68.50 12.10
N THR A 10 -62.87 -68.01 11.51
CA THR A 10 -62.94 -66.63 10.98
C THR A 10 -62.81 -65.58 12.08
N PHE A 11 -63.43 -65.83 13.24
CA PHE A 11 -63.33 -64.91 14.37
C PHE A 11 -61.90 -64.84 14.91
N VAL A 12 -61.23 -65.98 15.04
CA VAL A 12 -59.81 -66.05 15.43
C VAL A 12 -58.91 -65.36 14.41
N LEU A 13 -59.11 -65.61 13.11
CA LEU A 13 -58.31 -64.99 12.05
C LEU A 13 -58.52 -63.46 12.02
N GLN A 14 -59.77 -63.00 12.20
CA GLN A 14 -60.08 -61.58 12.25
C GLN A 14 -59.49 -60.90 13.49
N ALA A 15 -59.47 -61.59 14.64
CA ALA A 15 -58.82 -61.09 15.85
C ALA A 15 -57.30 -60.97 15.67
N ILE A 16 -56.66 -61.96 15.04
CA ILE A 16 -55.22 -61.93 14.73
C ILE A 16 -54.89 -60.77 13.77
N ASN A 17 -55.68 -60.60 12.70
CA ASN A 17 -55.45 -59.49 11.76
C ASN A 17 -55.63 -58.12 12.42
N ARG A 18 -56.63 -57.96 13.29
CA ARG A 18 -56.81 -56.72 14.08
C ARG A 18 -55.63 -56.47 15.02
N ALA A 19 -55.10 -57.50 15.67
CA ALA A 19 -53.93 -57.39 16.52
C ALA A 19 -52.67 -57.02 15.71
N ALA A 20 -52.50 -57.60 14.52
CA ALA A 20 -51.40 -57.27 13.61
C ALA A 20 -51.46 -55.81 13.12
N ASP A 21 -52.66 -55.32 12.78
CA ASP A 21 -52.86 -53.92 12.37
C ASP A 21 -52.62 -52.94 13.53
N ASP A 22 -53.07 -53.25 14.76
CA ASP A 22 -52.79 -52.42 15.94
C ASP A 22 -51.27 -52.36 16.24
N LEU A 23 -50.57 -53.49 16.13
CA LEU A 23 -49.10 -53.53 16.26
C LEU A 23 -48.40 -52.70 15.18
N LYS A 24 -48.89 -52.74 13.94
CA LYS A 24 -48.36 -51.95 12.82
C LYS A 24 -48.59 -50.45 13.04
N GLN A 25 -49.79 -50.05 13.49
CA GLN A 25 -50.10 -48.65 13.82
C GLN A 25 -49.29 -48.14 15.00
N ARG A 26 -49.15 -48.92 16.07
CA ARG A 26 -48.28 -48.59 17.21
C ARG A 26 -46.83 -48.40 16.77
N ARG A 27 -46.31 -49.25 15.88
CA ARG A 27 -44.96 -49.11 15.33
C ARG A 27 -44.80 -47.82 14.52
N ILE A 28 -45.77 -47.46 13.67
CA ILE A 28 -45.75 -46.20 12.89
C ILE A 28 -45.79 -44.97 13.81
N LEU A 29 -46.64 -44.99 14.84
CA LEU A 29 -46.74 -43.91 15.83
C LEU A 29 -45.42 -43.73 16.59
N LEU A 30 -44.80 -44.84 17.02
CA LEU A 30 -43.49 -44.84 17.67
C LEU A 30 -42.39 -44.31 16.75
N MET A 31 -42.40 -44.65 15.46
CA MET A 31 -41.44 -44.12 14.49
C MET A 31 -41.62 -42.61 14.30
N LYS A 32 -42.85 -42.10 14.15
CA LYS A 32 -43.13 -40.65 14.04
C LYS A 32 -42.68 -39.86 15.27
N LYS A 33 -42.83 -40.42 16.48
CA LYS A 33 -42.36 -39.79 17.73
C LYS A 33 -40.83 -39.73 17.79
N LYS A 34 -40.13 -40.80 17.41
CA LYS A 34 -38.66 -40.85 17.35
C LYS A 34 -38.10 -39.87 16.31
N THR A 35 -38.70 -39.80 15.11
CA THR A 35 -38.27 -38.86 14.06
C THR A 35 -38.42 -37.40 14.51
N LYS A 36 -39.52 -37.04 15.19
CA LYS A 36 -39.68 -35.69 15.77
C LYS A 36 -38.59 -35.34 16.78
N VAL A 37 -38.25 -36.29 17.66
CA VAL A 37 -37.16 -36.09 18.64
C VAL A 37 -35.81 -35.90 17.94
N ILE A 38 -35.51 -36.71 16.93
CA ILE A 38 -34.26 -36.59 16.15
C ILE A 38 -34.17 -35.21 15.45
N LEU A 39 -35.27 -34.73 14.86
CA LEU A 39 -35.31 -33.41 14.21
C LEU A 39 -35.09 -32.26 15.20
N ILE A 40 -35.66 -32.34 16.41
CA ILE A 40 -35.45 -31.35 17.47
C ILE A 40 -33.97 -31.33 17.88
N VAL A 41 -33.37 -32.49 18.12
CA VAL A 41 -31.94 -32.60 18.48
C VAL A 41 -31.05 -32.03 17.37
N LEU A 42 -31.35 -32.33 16.10
CA LEU A 42 -30.62 -31.79 14.96
C LEU A 42 -30.72 -30.26 14.90
N ALA A 43 -31.92 -29.69 15.11
CA ALA A 43 -32.14 -28.25 15.11
C ALA A 43 -31.36 -27.54 16.24
N VAL A 44 -31.27 -28.16 17.42
CA VAL A 44 -30.48 -27.65 18.54
C VAL A 44 -28.98 -27.66 18.19
N ILE A 45 -28.47 -28.72 17.57
CA ILE A 45 -27.06 -28.80 17.12
C ILE A 45 -26.77 -27.69 16.11
N VAL A 46 -27.65 -27.48 15.12
CA VAL A 46 -27.49 -26.40 14.13
C VAL A 46 -27.49 -25.03 14.80
N MET A 47 -28.36 -24.77 15.78
CA MET A 47 -28.35 -23.50 16.52
C MET A 47 -27.05 -23.29 17.30
N ILE A 48 -26.49 -24.33 17.93
CA ILE A 48 -25.22 -24.24 18.63
C ILE A 48 -24.09 -23.88 17.66
N VAL A 49 -24.07 -24.49 16.47
CA VAL A 49 -23.08 -24.16 15.42
C VAL A 49 -23.23 -22.72 14.94
N ILE A 50 -24.45 -22.27 14.66
CA ILE A 50 -24.72 -20.88 14.25
C ILE A 50 -24.25 -19.89 15.33
N PHE A 51 -24.54 -20.19 16.60
CA PHE A 51 -24.12 -19.36 17.72
C PHE A 51 -22.60 -19.31 17.87
N ALA A 52 -21.92 -20.46 17.76
CA ALA A 52 -20.47 -20.56 17.80
C ALA A 52 -19.82 -19.76 16.65
N VAL A 53 -20.33 -19.87 15.42
CA VAL A 53 -19.85 -19.10 14.26
C VAL A 53 -20.08 -17.61 14.47
N ARG A 54 -21.25 -17.19 14.95
CA ARG A 54 -21.55 -15.77 15.20
C ARG A 54 -20.64 -15.18 16.30
N SER A 55 -20.38 -15.94 17.36
CA SER A 55 -19.46 -15.55 18.43
C SER A 55 -18.02 -15.44 17.92
N ALA A 56 -17.56 -16.40 17.12
CA ALA A 56 -16.24 -16.35 16.49
C ALA A 56 -16.10 -15.13 15.57
N MET A 57 -17.12 -14.82 14.75
CA MET A 57 -17.13 -13.64 13.89
C MET A 57 -17.11 -12.32 14.67
N ALA A 58 -17.80 -12.25 15.81
CA ALA A 58 -17.79 -11.05 16.65
C ALA A 58 -16.38 -10.77 17.21
N ASN A 59 -15.68 -11.81 17.66
CA ASN A 59 -14.30 -11.70 18.15
C ASN A 59 -13.31 -11.31 17.03
N VAL A 60 -13.51 -11.86 15.83
CA VAL A 60 -12.70 -11.49 14.65
C VAL A 60 -12.88 -10.02 14.29
N LYS A 61 -14.13 -9.53 14.28
CA LYS A 61 -14.44 -8.14 13.94
C LYS A 61 -13.81 -7.15 14.92
N SER A 62 -13.94 -7.38 16.23
CA SER A 62 -13.37 -6.49 17.24
C SER A 62 -11.85 -6.41 17.19
N ASN A 63 -11.19 -7.54 16.90
CA ASN A 63 -9.73 -7.57 16.77
C ASN A 63 -9.26 -6.88 15.47
N LEU A 64 -10.04 -6.98 14.38
CA LEU A 64 -9.73 -6.33 13.10
C LEU A 64 -9.88 -4.80 13.18
N GLU A 65 -10.91 -4.31 13.87
CA GLU A 65 -11.14 -2.88 14.09
C GLU A 65 -9.98 -2.25 14.89
N GLN A 66 -9.47 -2.93 15.91
CA GLN A 66 -8.29 -2.47 16.68
C GLN A 66 -7.00 -2.40 15.83
N LEU A 67 -6.81 -3.30 14.87
CA LEU A 67 -5.65 -3.27 13.97
C LEU A 67 -5.71 -2.13 12.96
N SER A 68 -6.91 -1.70 12.55
CA SER A 68 -7.08 -0.58 11.61
C SER A 68 -6.83 0.79 12.25
N GLU A 69 -6.94 0.89 13.58
CA GLU A 69 -6.75 2.13 14.33
C GLU A 69 -5.33 2.28 14.88
N GLN A 70 -4.52 1.22 14.80
CA GLN A 70 -3.14 1.26 15.27
C GLN A 70 -2.28 2.08 14.28
N PRO A 71 -1.63 3.16 14.73
CA PRO A 71 -0.79 3.98 13.86
C PRO A 71 0.36 3.11 13.35
N LEU A 72 0.48 2.99 12.03
CA LEU A 72 1.64 2.38 11.39
C LEU A 72 2.86 3.19 11.85
N GLY A 73 3.78 2.51 12.54
CA GLY A 73 5.04 3.12 12.96
C GLY A 73 5.79 3.64 11.72
N GLU A 74 6.43 4.79 11.85
CA GLU A 74 7.27 5.37 10.80
C GLU A 74 8.43 4.40 10.55
N ILE A 75 8.39 3.70 9.41
CA ILE A 75 9.44 2.76 9.02
C ILE A 75 10.61 3.60 8.49
N ASP A 76 11.74 3.56 9.19
CA ASP A 76 12.97 4.19 8.73
C ASP A 76 13.58 3.40 7.58
N LEU A 77 13.29 3.84 6.36
CA LEU A 77 13.77 3.26 5.11
C LEU A 77 15.18 3.73 4.73
N HIS A 78 15.83 4.60 5.52
CA HIS A 78 17.14 5.17 5.15
C HIS A 78 18.29 4.16 5.18
N SER A 79 18.08 2.95 5.74
CA SER A 79 19.11 1.91 5.88
C SER A 79 18.82 0.63 5.08
N VAL A 80 17.71 0.57 4.35
CA VAL A 80 17.34 -0.62 3.58
C VAL A 80 18.01 -0.55 2.21
N ALA A 81 18.84 -1.55 1.88
CA ALA A 81 19.49 -1.66 0.58
C ALA A 81 18.45 -1.87 -0.54
N ASP A 82 18.71 -1.37 -1.75
CA ASP A 82 17.78 -1.56 -2.86
C ASP A 82 17.67 -3.01 -3.33
N GLY A 83 16.46 -3.39 -3.73
CA GLY A 83 16.13 -4.73 -4.19
C GLY A 83 14.62 -4.95 -4.20
N GLN A 84 14.20 -6.14 -4.59
CA GLN A 84 12.82 -6.59 -4.34
C GLN A 84 12.72 -7.07 -2.91
N HIS A 85 12.00 -6.32 -2.08
CA HIS A 85 11.75 -6.69 -0.70
C HIS A 85 10.38 -7.33 -0.59
N ARG A 86 10.36 -8.61 -0.21
CA ARG A 86 9.13 -9.35 0.06
C ARG A 86 8.91 -9.41 1.57
N GLY A 87 7.92 -8.68 2.06
CA GLY A 87 7.47 -8.77 3.44
C GLY A 87 6.30 -9.76 3.54
N ASN A 88 6.35 -10.65 4.53
CA ASN A 88 5.18 -11.42 4.96
C ASN A 88 4.84 -11.06 6.40
N TYR A 89 3.58 -10.73 6.66
CA TYR A 89 3.06 -10.50 8.00
C TYR A 89 1.83 -11.37 8.23
N GLU A 90 1.95 -12.33 9.14
CA GLU A 90 0.88 -13.27 9.51
C GLU A 90 0.51 -13.12 10.98
N VAL A 91 -0.66 -12.56 11.23
CA VAL A 91 -1.30 -12.54 12.55
C VAL A 91 -2.77 -12.87 12.34
N PHE A 92 -3.20 -14.07 12.77
CA PHE A 92 -4.60 -14.51 12.63
C PHE A 92 -5.59 -13.39 13.05
N PRO A 93 -6.52 -12.96 12.18
CA PRO A 93 -6.96 -13.54 10.89
C PRO A 93 -6.31 -12.94 9.63
N VAL A 94 -5.29 -12.11 9.77
CA VAL A 94 -4.66 -11.30 8.71
C VAL A 94 -3.36 -11.95 8.22
N ALA A 95 -3.25 -12.12 6.90
CA ALA A 95 -2.01 -12.43 6.21
C ALA A 95 -1.80 -11.39 5.10
N VAL A 96 -0.64 -10.73 5.09
CA VAL A 96 -0.30 -9.69 4.11
C VAL A 96 1.05 -10.00 3.48
N GLU A 97 1.08 -9.96 2.15
CA GLU A 97 2.30 -10.04 1.36
C GLU A 97 2.53 -8.70 0.66
N VAL A 98 3.73 -8.14 0.77
CA VAL A 98 4.10 -6.86 0.14
C VAL A 98 5.39 -7.04 -0.65
N GLU A 99 5.42 -6.58 -1.90
CA GLU A 99 6.61 -6.51 -2.75
C GLU A 99 6.97 -5.03 -2.95
N VAL A 100 8.20 -4.64 -2.59
CA VAL A 100 8.70 -3.26 -2.72
C VAL A 100 9.93 -3.25 -3.62
N THR A 101 9.93 -2.41 -4.65
CA THR A 101 11.05 -2.16 -5.58
C THR A 101 11.72 -0.83 -5.27
N GLY A 102 13.04 -0.82 -5.00
CA GLY A 102 13.83 0.37 -4.70
C GLY A 102 14.72 0.85 -5.86
N HIS A 103 15.21 2.09 -5.79
CA HIS A 103 16.20 2.66 -6.73
C HIS A 103 17.49 2.98 -6.00
N GLN A 104 18.65 2.66 -6.59
CA GLN A 104 19.93 3.10 -6.05
C GLN A 104 20.09 4.62 -6.15
N VAL A 105 20.19 5.28 -5.00
CA VAL A 105 20.32 6.74 -4.89
C VAL A 105 21.69 7.11 -4.34
N THR A 106 22.39 8.00 -5.06
CA THR A 106 23.61 8.65 -4.58
C THR A 106 23.39 10.15 -4.51
N ILE A 107 23.84 10.79 -3.43
CA ILE A 107 23.84 12.25 -3.29
C ILE A 107 25.26 12.74 -3.47
N GLU A 108 25.45 13.61 -4.46
CA GLU A 108 26.76 14.21 -4.75
C GLU A 108 26.70 15.73 -4.65
N GLU A 109 27.71 16.31 -3.99
CA GLU A 109 27.82 17.74 -3.78
C GLU A 109 28.89 18.36 -4.70
N ILE A 110 28.52 19.46 -5.35
CA ILE A 110 29.49 20.30 -6.08
C ILE A 110 30.20 21.19 -5.05
N THR A 111 31.50 20.98 -4.86
CA THR A 111 32.31 21.78 -3.92
C THR A 111 33.18 22.78 -4.67
N ILE A 112 33.51 23.88 -4.00
CA ILE A 112 34.26 24.99 -4.60
C ILE A 112 35.42 25.45 -3.73
N GLU A 113 36.42 26.03 -4.37
CA GLU A 113 37.41 26.90 -3.75
C GLU A 113 36.98 28.36 -3.95
N GLY A 114 36.94 29.14 -2.86
CA GLY A 114 36.57 30.56 -2.90
C GLY A 114 35.60 30.95 -1.79
N LYS A 115 35.06 32.17 -1.85
CA LYS A 115 34.11 32.69 -0.85
C LYS A 115 32.70 32.17 -1.10
N ILE A 116 32.00 31.84 -0.01
CA ILE A 116 30.56 31.51 0.01
C ILE A 116 29.80 32.73 0.58
N PRO A 117 28.70 33.20 -0.06
CA PRO A 117 28.11 32.68 -1.29
C PRO A 117 28.96 32.98 -2.53
N ALA A 118 29.04 32.02 -3.44
CA ALA A 118 29.85 32.10 -4.66
C ALA A 118 29.47 33.32 -5.50
N GLN A 119 30.47 34.05 -6.00
CA GLN A 119 30.28 35.16 -6.94
C GLN A 119 30.81 34.76 -8.32
N PRO A 120 30.13 35.10 -9.43
CA PRO A 120 30.62 34.77 -10.77
C PRO A 120 32.09 35.20 -10.97
N GLY A 121 32.93 34.27 -11.42
CA GLY A 121 34.36 34.52 -11.68
C GLY A 121 35.26 34.61 -10.45
N LYS A 122 34.76 34.33 -9.23
CA LYS A 122 35.54 34.36 -7.98
C LYS A 122 35.56 33.02 -7.23
N PHE A 123 35.34 31.92 -7.94
CA PHE A 123 35.41 30.58 -7.39
C PHE A 123 35.86 29.58 -8.46
N GLU A 124 36.50 28.51 -8.01
CA GLU A 124 36.81 27.34 -8.81
C GLU A 124 36.07 26.11 -8.29
N ILE A 125 35.65 25.22 -9.19
CA ILE A 125 34.98 23.98 -8.79
C ILE A 125 36.07 22.96 -8.47
N ILE A 126 36.05 22.41 -7.26
CA ILE A 126 37.00 21.38 -6.81
C ILE A 126 36.42 19.99 -7.10
N ASN A 127 35.17 19.77 -6.73
CA ASN A 127 34.45 18.53 -7.03
C ASN A 127 33.34 18.81 -8.04
N ALA A 128 33.41 18.16 -9.20
CA ALA A 128 32.39 18.19 -10.24
C ALA A 128 31.92 16.74 -10.44
N PRO A 129 30.78 16.35 -9.83
CA PRO A 129 30.27 14.99 -9.95
C PRO A 129 30.07 14.56 -11.41
N GLU A 130 30.40 13.30 -11.71
CA GLU A 130 30.17 12.72 -13.04
C GLU A 130 28.72 12.27 -13.17
N VAL A 131 28.13 12.43 -14.35
CA VAL A 131 26.70 12.12 -14.57
C VAL A 131 26.45 10.82 -15.34
N ASP A 132 27.51 10.21 -15.86
CA ASP A 132 27.42 9.12 -16.83
C ASP A 132 26.90 7.82 -16.20
N ASN A 133 27.25 7.56 -14.94
CA ASN A 133 26.91 6.35 -14.19
C ASN A 133 25.46 6.30 -13.67
N TYR A 134 24.63 7.28 -14.01
CA TYR A 134 23.24 7.37 -13.53
C TYR A 134 22.22 7.26 -14.69
N ASP A 135 21.18 6.46 -14.50
CA ASP A 135 20.04 6.35 -15.41
C ASP A 135 19.10 7.57 -15.34
N ALA A 136 19.03 8.17 -14.15
CA ALA A 136 18.23 9.35 -13.85
C ALA A 136 19.00 10.30 -12.92
N LEU A 137 18.75 11.61 -13.07
CA LEU A 137 19.42 12.65 -12.29
C LEU A 137 18.40 13.59 -11.66
N ILE A 138 18.70 14.06 -10.45
CA ILE A 138 17.97 15.16 -9.80
C ILE A 138 18.95 16.29 -9.54
N PHE A 139 18.81 17.41 -10.26
CA PHE A 139 19.63 18.59 -9.99
C PHE A 139 18.92 19.54 -9.02
N GLY A 140 19.58 19.81 -7.89
CA GLY A 140 19.13 20.71 -6.83
C GLY A 140 20.07 21.90 -6.65
N ALA A 141 19.56 23.13 -6.59
CA ALA A 141 20.39 24.30 -6.32
C ALA A 141 19.64 25.48 -5.67
N PRO A 142 20.32 26.32 -4.87
CA PRO A 142 19.70 27.54 -4.36
C PRO A 142 19.57 28.62 -5.43
N VAL A 143 18.53 29.45 -5.28
CA VAL A 143 18.41 30.75 -5.94
C VAL A 143 19.22 31.77 -5.16
N GLN A 144 20.12 32.46 -5.87
CA GLN A 144 20.95 33.53 -5.35
C GLN A 144 20.74 34.80 -6.19
N ALA A 145 20.47 35.93 -5.53
CA ALA A 145 20.21 37.22 -6.20
C ALA A 145 19.19 37.09 -7.35
N PHE A 146 18.08 36.40 -7.10
CA PHE A 146 17.01 36.13 -8.07
C PHE A 146 17.42 35.35 -9.33
N SER A 147 18.52 34.59 -9.27
CA SER A 147 18.97 33.72 -10.35
C SER A 147 19.46 32.38 -9.82
N LEU A 148 19.71 31.42 -10.69
CA LEU A 148 20.40 30.18 -10.30
C LEU A 148 21.78 30.50 -9.74
N ASN A 149 22.18 29.82 -8.66
CA ASN A 149 23.50 29.97 -8.06
C ASN A 149 24.63 29.82 -9.12
N PRO A 150 25.68 30.67 -9.08
CA PRO A 150 26.74 30.67 -10.07
C PRO A 150 27.50 29.34 -10.22
N VAL A 151 27.64 28.57 -9.14
CA VAL A 151 28.31 27.26 -9.14
C VAL A 151 27.56 26.29 -10.03
N MET A 152 26.24 26.15 -9.81
CA MET A 152 25.40 25.26 -10.63
C MET A 152 25.37 25.71 -12.10
N LYS A 153 25.40 27.03 -12.38
CA LYS A 153 25.53 27.52 -13.77
C LYS A 153 26.83 27.07 -14.43
N LYS A 154 27.96 27.17 -13.72
CA LYS A 154 29.28 26.77 -14.24
C LYS A 154 29.30 25.25 -14.46
N TYR A 155 28.82 24.47 -13.48
CA TYR A 155 28.72 23.01 -13.55
C TYR A 155 27.85 22.53 -14.72
N MET A 156 26.61 23.01 -14.85
CA MET A 156 25.73 22.56 -15.94
C MET A 156 26.28 22.90 -17.33
N ARG A 157 27.04 23.99 -17.45
CA ARG A 157 27.70 24.36 -18.70
C ARG A 157 28.90 23.47 -19.02
N SER A 158 29.59 22.93 -18.02
CA SER A 158 30.70 21.99 -18.21
C SER A 158 30.26 20.54 -18.40
N LEU A 159 28.99 20.21 -18.12
CA LEU A 159 28.50 18.83 -18.27
C LEU A 159 28.65 18.32 -19.70
N PRO A 160 28.99 17.02 -19.87
CA PRO A 160 29.01 16.37 -21.16
C PRO A 160 27.60 16.21 -21.74
N LYS A 161 27.48 15.55 -22.89
CA LYS A 161 26.18 15.13 -23.41
C LYS A 161 25.49 14.19 -22.42
N MET A 162 24.17 14.33 -22.28
CA MET A 162 23.32 13.55 -21.38
C MET A 162 22.18 12.90 -22.17
N GLU A 163 22.49 12.40 -23.38
CA GLU A 163 21.51 11.82 -24.29
C GLU A 163 20.72 10.69 -23.62
N GLY A 164 19.39 10.79 -23.63
CA GLY A 164 18.49 9.77 -23.10
C GLY A 164 18.33 9.75 -21.57
N LYS A 165 19.12 10.54 -20.81
CA LYS A 165 19.00 10.61 -19.34
C LYS A 165 17.70 11.31 -18.94
N LYS A 166 16.98 10.75 -17.95
CA LYS A 166 15.80 11.38 -17.35
C LYS A 166 16.22 12.32 -16.24
N ILE A 167 15.74 13.56 -16.25
CA ILE A 167 16.16 14.60 -15.31
C ILE A 167 14.98 15.21 -14.58
N ALA A 168 15.08 15.32 -13.25
CA ALA A 168 14.22 16.18 -12.45
C ALA A 168 15.02 17.36 -11.90
N LEU A 169 14.35 18.49 -11.70
CA LEU A 169 14.99 19.73 -11.30
C LEU A 169 14.31 20.31 -10.05
N PHE A 170 15.08 20.80 -9.10
CA PHE A 170 14.51 21.65 -8.08
C PHE A 170 15.43 22.80 -7.69
N VAL A 171 14.81 23.90 -7.24
CA VAL A 171 15.55 25.03 -6.68
C VAL A 171 14.94 25.48 -5.37
N THR A 172 15.79 25.89 -4.43
CA THR A 172 15.35 26.48 -3.16
C THR A 172 15.40 28.00 -3.24
N LYS A 173 14.43 28.69 -2.65
CA LYS A 173 14.44 30.15 -2.51
C LYS A 173 13.93 30.59 -1.15
N GLN A 174 14.47 31.66 -0.60
CA GLN A 174 14.02 32.19 0.69
C GLN A 174 12.69 32.95 0.59
N ILE A 175 12.46 33.67 -0.51
CA ILE A 175 11.35 34.63 -0.60
C ILE A 175 10.04 33.91 -1.04
N PRO A 176 8.92 34.05 -0.30
CA PRO A 176 7.64 33.41 -0.61
C PRO A 176 6.83 34.12 -1.71
N VAL A 177 7.51 34.79 -2.65
CA VAL A 177 6.90 35.46 -3.82
C VAL A 177 7.13 34.59 -5.05
N LEU A 178 6.06 33.99 -5.59
CA LEU A 178 6.12 32.87 -6.55
C LEU A 178 6.96 33.16 -7.82
N TRP A 179 6.86 34.35 -8.41
CA TRP A 179 7.48 34.69 -9.69
C TRP A 179 8.97 35.10 -9.61
N LEU A 180 9.48 35.45 -8.43
CA LEU A 180 10.84 35.97 -8.29
C LEU A 180 11.88 34.86 -8.23
N GLY A 181 12.79 34.86 -9.22
CA GLY A 181 14.05 34.12 -9.28
C GLY A 181 13.99 32.61 -9.52
N GLY A 182 13.00 31.91 -8.95
CA GLY A 182 12.87 30.45 -9.10
C GLY A 182 12.57 30.00 -10.52
N THR A 183 11.61 30.65 -11.20
CA THR A 183 11.20 30.29 -12.58
C THR A 183 12.34 30.45 -13.57
N GLY A 184 13.10 31.55 -13.45
CA GLY A 184 14.27 31.78 -14.30
C GLY A 184 15.39 30.76 -14.06
N ALA A 185 15.60 30.37 -12.79
CA ALA A 185 16.57 29.33 -12.44
C ALA A 185 16.19 27.96 -13.03
N ILE A 186 14.94 27.54 -12.86
CA ILE A 186 14.43 26.29 -13.47
C ILE A 186 14.50 26.33 -15.00
N SER A 187 14.12 27.45 -15.62
CA SER A 187 14.20 27.61 -17.08
C SER A 187 15.63 27.45 -17.60
N PHE A 188 16.61 28.03 -16.90
CA PHE A 188 18.02 27.84 -17.22
C PHE A 188 18.43 26.36 -17.11
N MET A 189 18.13 25.71 -15.98
CA MET A 189 18.50 24.30 -15.76
C MET A 189 17.85 23.38 -16.79
N LYS A 190 16.58 23.62 -17.10
CA LYS A 190 15.84 22.89 -18.13
C LYS A 190 16.51 23.03 -19.49
N LYS A 191 16.81 24.27 -19.90
CA LYS A 191 17.47 24.55 -21.18
C LYS A 191 18.83 23.86 -21.28
N GLU A 192 19.69 24.00 -20.27
CA GLU A 192 21.04 23.38 -20.30
C GLU A 192 20.97 21.84 -20.33
N SER A 193 19.95 21.25 -19.69
CA SER A 193 19.71 19.80 -19.71
C SER A 193 19.26 19.31 -21.09
N GLU A 194 18.23 19.95 -21.65
CA GLU A 194 17.66 19.58 -22.97
C GLU A 194 18.67 19.81 -24.10
N LEU A 195 19.47 20.88 -24.01
CA LEU A 195 20.53 21.18 -24.98
C LEU A 195 21.62 20.10 -25.02
N ARG A 196 21.75 19.29 -23.95
CA ARG A 196 22.64 18.14 -23.86
C ARG A 196 21.96 16.80 -24.20
N GLY A 197 20.71 16.82 -24.65
CA GLY A 197 19.98 15.62 -25.07
C GLY A 197 19.25 14.88 -23.94
N ALA A 198 19.21 15.45 -22.73
CA ALA A 198 18.45 14.89 -21.63
C ALA A 198 16.96 15.20 -21.75
N ARG A 199 16.12 14.36 -21.13
CA ARG A 199 14.68 14.58 -21.03
C ARG A 199 14.32 15.07 -19.63
N VAL A 200 13.87 16.31 -19.52
CA VAL A 200 13.39 16.87 -18.26
C VAL A 200 11.97 16.35 -17.98
N MET A 201 11.83 15.57 -16.91
CA MET A 201 10.59 14.92 -16.50
C MET A 201 9.67 15.86 -15.70
N GLY A 202 10.26 16.77 -14.93
CA GLY A 202 9.51 17.70 -14.10
C GLY A 202 10.43 18.59 -13.25
N SER A 203 9.82 19.57 -12.60
CA SER A 203 10.58 20.51 -11.75
C SER A 203 9.76 21.10 -10.62
N LYS A 204 10.41 21.50 -9.53
CA LYS A 204 9.76 22.22 -8.42
C LYS A 204 10.61 23.36 -7.87
N ILE A 205 9.94 24.43 -7.44
CA ILE A 205 10.54 25.51 -6.66
C ILE A 205 10.14 25.29 -5.19
N VAL A 206 11.13 25.12 -4.31
CA VAL A 206 10.95 24.94 -2.87
C VAL A 206 11.11 26.29 -2.18
N VAL A 207 10.05 26.77 -1.53
CA VAL A 207 10.07 27.99 -0.74
C VAL A 207 10.55 27.68 0.67
N TRP A 208 11.76 28.12 1.02
CA TRP A 208 12.40 27.84 2.31
C TRP A 208 12.00 28.82 3.43
N ALA A 209 11.03 29.72 3.18
CA ALA A 209 10.45 30.60 4.19
C ALA A 209 9.72 29.78 5.26
N GLY A 210 9.90 30.09 6.54
CA GLY A 210 9.29 29.34 7.65
C GLY A 210 7.77 29.17 7.51
N SER A 211 7.06 30.17 6.99
CA SER A 211 5.61 30.11 6.77
C SER A 211 5.14 29.15 5.66
N ARG A 212 6.04 28.67 4.79
CA ARG A 212 5.71 27.80 3.65
C ARG A 212 6.63 26.60 3.49
N ARG A 213 7.67 26.46 4.32
CA ARG A 213 8.73 25.47 4.15
C ARG A 213 8.18 24.04 4.10
N GLU A 214 7.49 23.61 5.16
CA GLU A 214 6.93 22.27 5.26
C GLU A 214 6.00 21.93 4.10
N GLN A 215 5.01 22.79 3.85
CA GLN A 215 4.09 22.63 2.73
C GLN A 215 4.85 22.53 1.39
N SER A 216 5.83 23.42 1.16
CA SER A 216 6.57 23.47 -0.09
C SER A 216 7.48 22.25 -0.30
N ILE A 217 8.03 21.68 0.78
CA ILE A 217 8.82 20.44 0.75
C ILE A 217 7.89 19.27 0.44
N ASN A 218 6.77 19.13 1.16
CA ASN A 218 5.82 18.04 0.95
C ASN A 218 5.25 18.03 -0.47
N GLU A 219 4.91 19.21 -1.00
CA GLU A 219 4.51 19.34 -2.40
C GLU A 219 5.63 18.94 -3.36
N ALA A 220 6.89 19.29 -3.06
CA ALA A 220 8.02 18.88 -3.90
C ALA A 220 8.20 17.37 -3.91
N LEU A 221 8.17 16.73 -2.73
CA LEU A 221 8.26 15.28 -2.59
C LEU A 221 7.13 14.58 -3.33
N ALA A 222 5.88 15.01 -3.14
CA ALA A 222 4.71 14.41 -3.79
C ALA A 222 4.72 14.53 -5.32
N ASN A 223 5.38 15.55 -5.88
CA ASN A 223 5.50 15.74 -7.33
C ASN A 223 6.71 15.00 -7.90
N LEU A 224 7.89 15.14 -7.27
CA LEU A 224 9.14 14.59 -7.79
C LEU A 224 9.22 13.07 -7.66
N SER A 225 8.67 12.49 -6.58
CA SER A 225 8.62 11.02 -6.40
C SER A 225 7.88 10.28 -7.53
N LYS A 226 6.93 10.95 -8.19
CA LYS A 226 6.15 10.36 -9.28
C LYS A 226 6.88 10.33 -10.62
N LEU A 227 8.03 11.01 -10.74
CA LEU A 227 8.76 11.15 -12.00
C LEU A 227 9.63 9.93 -12.33
N PHE A 228 9.98 9.14 -11.31
CA PHE A 228 10.81 7.95 -11.42
C PHE A 228 10.09 6.77 -10.72
N PRO A 229 9.07 6.19 -11.36
CA PRO A 229 8.41 5.02 -10.81
C PRO A 229 9.37 3.83 -10.82
N SER A 230 9.36 3.07 -9.71
CA SER A 230 10.08 1.81 -9.52
C SER A 230 9.40 0.65 -10.23
#